data_AF-A0A8S3CAQ8-F1
#
_entry.id   AF-A0A8S3CAQ8-F1
#
_cell.length_a   1.000
_cell.length_b   1.000
_cell.length_c   1.000
_cell.angle_alpha   90.00
_cell.angle_beta   90.00
_cell.angle_gamma   90.00
#
_symmetry.space_group_name_H-M   'P 1'
#
loop_
_entity.id
_entity.type
_entity.pdbx_description
1 polymer ?
#
loop_
_entity_poly.entity_id
_entity_poly.type
_entity_poly.pdbx_seq_one_letter_code
_entity_poly.pdbx_strand_id
1 'polypeptide(L)' 'IVKDNTDIPEKNLQTKYDLVAVSNHTGGLTSGHYTAYSKNPQDGNWYSFDDDVVRQLNSDNNVVTKNAYILVYVQRTS' A
#
# COMPACT_ATOMS: atom_id res chain seq x y z
N ILE A 1 42.79 14.82 22.98
CA ILE A 1 42.50 13.88 21.88
C ILE A 1 41.00 13.62 21.94
N VAL A 2 40.23 14.41 21.22
CA VAL A 2 38.78 14.22 21.07
C VAL A 2 38.62 13.09 20.08
N LYS A 3 37.97 11.99 20.46
CA LYS A 3 37.61 10.93 19.52
C LYS A 3 36.35 11.42 18.81
N ASP A 4 36.44 11.63 17.50
CA ASP A 4 35.29 11.95 16.67
C ASP A 4 34.26 10.82 16.78
N ASN A 5 33.00 11.18 17.01
CA ASN A 5 31.85 10.27 17.11
C ASN A 5 31.37 9.77 15.73
N THR A 6 32.27 9.63 14.75
CA THR A 6 31.94 9.27 13.37
C THR A 6 31.84 7.76 13.10
N ASP A 7 32.03 6.92 14.12
CA ASP A 7 32.03 5.45 13.98
C ASP A 7 30.70 4.77 14.38
N ILE A 8 29.57 5.49 14.41
CA ILE A 8 28.27 4.80 14.43
C ILE A 8 28.02 4.35 12.99
N PRO A 9 28.06 3.04 12.68
CA PRO A 9 27.71 2.61 11.34
C PRO A 9 26.23 2.95 11.18
N GLU A 10 25.92 3.87 10.27
CA GLU A 10 24.56 4.01 9.75
C GLU A 10 24.21 2.66 9.14
N LYS A 11 23.58 1.81 9.96
CA LYS A 11 22.98 0.58 9.49
C LYS A 11 21.93 1.05 8.50
N ASN A 12 22.23 0.93 7.21
CA ASN A 12 21.30 1.15 6.11
C ASN A 12 20.15 0.14 6.26
N LEU A 13 19.24 0.44 7.18
CA LEU A 13 18.00 -0.27 7.42
C LEU A 13 17.04 0.16 6.32
N GLN A 14 17.32 -0.26 5.09
CA GLN A 14 16.41 -0.04 3.97
C GLN A 14 15.15 -0.86 4.25
N THR A 15 14.21 -0.24 4.93
CA THR A 15 12.96 -0.87 5.35
C THR A 15 12.03 -0.88 4.14
N LYS A 16 11.92 -2.04 3.50
CA LYS A 16 11.05 -2.24 2.34
C LYS A 16 9.64 -2.60 2.81
N TYR A 17 8.64 -2.09 2.11
CA TYR A 17 7.24 -2.35 2.38
C TYR A 17 6.54 -2.78 1.09
N ASP A 18 5.59 -3.69 1.23
CA ASP A 18 4.70 -4.14 0.17
C ASP A 18 3.31 -3.55 0.37
N LEU A 19 2.78 -2.89 -0.66
CA LEU A 19 1.40 -2.42 -0.66
C LEU A 19 0.50 -3.67 -0.76
N VAL A 20 -0.43 -3.82 0.18
CA VAL A 20 -1.34 -4.99 0.23
C VAL A 20 -2.81 -4.61 0.10
N ALA A 21 -3.18 -3.37 0.44
CA ALA A 21 -4.53 -2.87 0.21
C ALA A 21 -4.57 -1.35 0.03
N VAL A 22 -5.58 -0.88 -0.69
CA VAL A 22 -5.89 0.53 -0.92
C VAL A 22 -7.37 0.75 -0.68
N SER A 23 -7.75 1.65 0.22
CA SER A 23 -9.10 2.21 0.23
C SER A 23 -9.13 3.39 -0.73
N ASN A 24 -10.07 3.36 -1.65
CA ASN A 24 -10.34 4.44 -2.58
C ASN A 24 -11.54 5.26 -2.08
N HIS A 25 -11.52 6.56 -2.34
CA HIS A 25 -12.66 7.43 -2.12
C HIS A 25 -12.95 8.21 -3.40
N THR A 26 -14.21 8.15 -3.85
CA THR A 26 -14.72 8.99 -4.93
C THR A 26 -15.88 9.81 -4.42
N GLY A 27 -15.75 11.13 -4.40
CA GLY A 27 -16.79 12.02 -3.90
C GLY A 27 -16.22 13.30 -3.33
N GLY A 28 -17.09 14.07 -2.67
CA GLY A 28 -16.74 15.28 -1.95
C GLY A 28 -16.37 14.99 -0.50
N LEU A 29 -15.99 16.05 0.23
CA LEU A 29 -15.59 15.94 1.63
C LEU A 29 -16.69 15.35 2.55
N THR A 30 -17.96 15.62 2.24
CA THR A 30 -19.11 15.26 3.08
C THR A 30 -19.92 14.07 2.57
N SER A 31 -19.65 13.59 1.35
CA SER A 31 -20.34 12.45 0.76
C SER A 31 -19.50 11.85 -0.36
N GLY A 32 -19.57 10.54 -0.51
CA GLY A 32 -18.84 9.83 -1.55
C GLY A 32 -19.05 8.34 -1.42
N HIS A 33 -18.33 7.61 -2.25
CA HIS A 33 -18.32 6.16 -2.27
C HIS A 33 -16.91 5.65 -1.97
N TYR A 34 -16.85 4.63 -1.11
CA TYR A 34 -15.61 3.96 -0.75
C TYR A 34 -15.58 2.58 -1.37
N THR A 35 -14.50 2.31 -2.10
CA THR A 35 -14.20 0.98 -2.63
C THR A 35 -12.82 0.56 -2.16
N ALA A 36 -12.46 -0.71 -2.34
CA ALA A 36 -11.14 -1.19 -1.95
C ALA A 36 -10.46 -1.97 -3.07
N TYR A 37 -9.14 -1.83 -3.15
CA TYR A 37 -8.27 -2.78 -3.82
C TYR A 37 -7.53 -3.59 -2.76
N SER A 38 -7.48 -4.91 -2.89
CA SER A 38 -6.69 -5.75 -2.00
C SER A 38 -5.99 -6.86 -2.77
N LYS A 39 -4.76 -7.16 -2.36
CA LYS A 39 -3.98 -8.26 -2.91
C LYS A 39 -4.35 -9.54 -2.17
N ASN A 40 -4.86 -10.53 -2.90
CA ASN A 40 -5.14 -11.83 -2.32
C ASN A 40 -3.79 -12.54 -2.04
N PRO A 41 -3.50 -12.92 -0.79
CA PRO A 41 -2.22 -13.53 -0.45
C PRO A 41 -2.06 -14.96 -1.02
N GLN A 42 -3.15 -15.60 -1.45
CA GLN A 42 -3.11 -16.98 -1.96
C GLN A 42 -2.62 -17.06 -3.41
N ASP A 43 -3.12 -16.18 -4.28
CA ASP A 43 -2.80 -16.18 -5.71
C ASP A 43 -1.92 -14.98 -6.14
N GLY A 44 -1.73 -14.01 -5.25
CA GLY A 44 -0.97 -12.79 -5.52
C GLY A 44 -1.66 -11.80 -6.45
N ASN A 45 -2.93 -12.02 -6.81
CA ASN A 45 -3.68 -11.13 -7.69
C ASN A 45 -4.36 -10.00 -6.91
N TRP A 46 -4.53 -8.86 -7.57
CA TRP A 46 -5.32 -7.76 -7.04
C TRP A 46 -6.79 -7.91 -7.39
N TYR A 47 -7.65 -7.54 -6.44
CA TYR A 47 -9.09 -7.54 -6.60
C TYR A 47 -9.67 -6.19 -6.20
N SER A 48 -10.70 -5.73 -6.91
CA SER A 48 -11.56 -4.62 -6.52
C SER A 48 -12.80 -5.11 -5.81
N PHE A 49 -13.12 -4.43 -4.71
CA PHE A 49 -14.29 -4.64 -3.88
C PHE A 49 -15.12 -3.36 -3.91
N ASP A 50 -16.30 -3.48 -4.50
CA ASP A 50 -17.30 -2.43 -4.63
C ASP A 50 -18.60 -2.97 -4.03
N ASP A 51 -18.75 -2.77 -2.72
CA ASP A 51 -19.77 -3.38 -1.87
C ASP A 51 -19.88 -4.91 -2.04
N ASP A 52 -20.94 -5.39 -2.69
CA ASP A 52 -21.20 -6.80 -2.96
C ASP A 52 -20.50 -7.33 -4.22
N VAL A 53 -19.86 -6.45 -4.99
CA VAL A 53 -19.24 -6.80 -6.26
C VAL A 53 -17.73 -6.92 -6.15
N VAL A 54 -17.24 -8.11 -6.48
CA VAL A 54 -15.80 -8.44 -6.49
C VAL A 54 -15.33 -8.70 -7.92
N ARG A 55 -14.21 -8.08 -8.32
CA ARG A 55 -13.60 -8.29 -9.65
C ARG A 55 -12.09 -8.37 -9.53
N GLN A 56 -11.47 -9.29 -10.27
CA GLN A 56 -10.02 -9.32 -10.40
C GLN A 56 -9.54 -8.14 -11.27
N LEU A 57 -8.42 -7.51 -10.90
CA LEU A 57 -7.78 -6.48 -11.71
C LEU A 57 -6.84 -7.12 -12.74
N ASN A 58 -6.88 -6.63 -13.98
CA ASN A 58 -6.05 -7.15 -15.08
C ASN A 58 -4.55 -6.81 -14.95
N SER A 59 -4.20 -5.85 -14.08
CA SER A 59 -2.82 -5.39 -13.88
C SER A 59 -2.67 -4.71 -12.51
N ASP A 60 -1.54 -4.97 -11.84
CA ASP A 60 -1.13 -4.31 -10.59
C ASP A 60 -1.08 -2.79 -10.71
N ASN A 61 -0.78 -2.25 -11.89
CA ASN A 61 -0.73 -0.79 -12.11
C ASN A 61 -2.09 -0.11 -11.91
N ASN A 62 -3.20 -0.85 -12.00
CA ASN A 62 -4.55 -0.31 -11.80
C ASN A 62 -4.85 0.03 -10.34
N VAL A 63 -4.01 -0.40 -9.42
CA VAL A 63 -4.15 -0.13 -7.98
C VAL A 63 -3.72 1.31 -7.64
N VAL A 64 -2.81 1.89 -8.43
CA VAL A 64 -2.32 3.25 -8.24
C VAL A 64 -3.24 4.21 -8.96
N THR A 65 -4.11 4.89 -8.21
CA THR A 65 -5.09 5.83 -8.78
C THR A 65 -5.13 7.13 -7.98
N LYS A 66 -5.68 8.18 -8.61
CA LYS A 66 -5.94 9.46 -7.95
C LYS A 66 -6.98 9.39 -6.81
N ASN A 67 -7.73 8.28 -6.74
CA ASN A 67 -8.78 8.07 -5.73
C ASN A 67 -8.24 7.35 -4.50
N ALA A 68 -6.97 6.90 -4.50
CA ALA A 68 -6.37 6.23 -3.35
C ALA A 68 -6.37 7.18 -2.14
N TYR A 69 -6.92 6.71 -1.02
CA TYR A 69 -7.14 7.51 0.18
C TYR A 69 -6.43 6.92 1.40
N ILE A 70 -6.60 5.62 1.66
CA ILE A 70 -5.86 4.90 2.72
C ILE A 70 -5.01 3.82 2.06
N LEU A 71 -3.73 3.76 2.43
CA LEU A 71 -2.78 2.77 1.92
C LEU A 71 -2.33 1.85 3.05
N VAL A 72 -2.47 0.54 2.86
CA VAL A 72 -2.05 -0.47 3.83
C VAL A 72 -0.79 -1.16 3.31
N TYR A 73 0.27 -1.09 4.11
CA TYR A 73 1.57 -1.64 3.80
C TYR A 73 1.99 -2.69 4.83
N VAL A 74 2.62 -3.76 4.35
CA VAL A 74 3.26 -4.77 5.20
C VAL A 74 4.77 -4.62 5.07
N GLN A 75 5.47 -4.60 6.20
CA GLN A 75 6.94 -4.56 6.21
C GLN A 75 7.47 -5.87 5.61
N ARG A 76 8.37 -5.75 4.63
CA ARG A 76 9.09 -6.89 4.09
C ARG A 76 10.16 -7.29 5.09
N THR A 77 9.96 -8.40 5.78
CA THR A 77 10.99 -9.07 6.58
C THR A 77 12.00 -9.72 5.63
N SER A 78 13.28 -9.38 5.79
CA SER A 78 14.41 -10.00 5.10
C SER A 78 14.62 -11.46 5.49
#